data_AF-A0A7J4ESI0-F1
#
_entry.id   AF-A0A7J4ESI0-F1
#
_cell.length_a   1.000
_cell.length_b   1.000
_cell.length_c   1.000
_cell.angle_alpha   90.00
_cell.angle_beta   90.00
_cell.angle_gamma   90.00
#
_symmetry.space_group_name_H-M   'P 1'
#
loop_
_entity.id
_entity.type
_entity.pdbx_description
1 polymer ?
#
loop_
_entity_poly.entity_id
_entity_poly.type
_entity_poly.pdbx_seq_one_letter_code
_entity_poly.pdbx_strand_id
1 'polypeptide(L)'
;MDALEIVKTVIGGSFVLFIPGFAWSYLFFKQNEIDWIERIAISFGLSIALVPLVMFWLYYVFRIGLNFVNVTVVILVLILIPVIKMRYGDRIEDIWKRRK
;
A
#
# COMPACT_ATOMS: atom_id res chain seq x y z
N MET A 1 11.89 27.76 0.57
CA MET A 1 10.81 26.83 0.93
C MET A 1 10.19 27.37 2.21
N ASP A 2 8.92 27.71 2.15
CA ASP A 2 8.21 28.18 3.33
C ASP A 2 8.00 27.01 4.30
N ALA A 3 7.90 27.29 5.60
CA ALA A 3 7.69 26.25 6.63
C ALA A 3 6.47 25.36 6.30
N LEU A 4 5.43 25.95 5.71
CA LEU A 4 4.23 25.23 5.27
C LEU A 4 4.52 24.22 4.15
N GLU A 5 5.43 24.53 3.22
CA GLU A 5 5.79 23.64 2.12
C GLU A 5 6.59 22.43 2.60
N ILE A 6 7.49 22.66 3.55
CA ILE A 6 8.28 21.60 4.20
C ILE A 6 7.34 20.64 4.91
N VAL A 7 6.42 21.18 5.73
CA VAL A 7 5.44 20.36 6.46
C VAL A 7 4.59 19.52 5.50
N LYS A 8 4.09 20.11 4.41
CA LYS A 8 3.32 19.37 3.39
C LYS A 8 4.13 18.24 2.76
N THR A 9 5.39 18.51 2.41
CA THR A 9 6.27 17.54 1.76
C THR A 9 6.61 16.38 2.69
N VAL A 10 6.91 16.68 3.95
CA VAL A 10 7.22 15.65 4.97
C VAL A 10 5.99 14.79 5.27
N ILE A 11 4.82 15.40 5.44
CA ILE A 11 3.58 14.67 5.73
C ILE A 11 3.16 13.84 4.52
N GLY A 12 3.16 14.43 3.32
CA GLY A 12 2.81 13.73 2.09
C GLY A 12 3.76 12.58 1.81
N GLY A 13 5.07 12.81 1.92
CA GLY A 13 6.09 11.78 1.76
C GLY A 13 5.91 10.63 2.75
N SER A 14 5.71 10.94 4.03
CA SER A 14 5.49 9.93 5.07
C SER A 14 4.22 9.11 4.81
N PHE A 15 3.13 9.77 4.37
CA PHE A 15 1.88 9.11 4.02
C PHE A 15 2.08 8.10 2.88
N VAL A 16 2.75 8.53 1.80
CA VAL A 16 3.05 7.70 0.63
C VAL A 16 3.95 6.53 1.00
N LEU A 17 4.96 6.76 1.85
CA LEU A 17 5.97 5.76 2.23
C LEU A 17 5.51 4.78 3.29
N PHE A 18 4.47 5.09 4.07
CA PHE A 18 4.06 4.23 5.18
C PHE A 18 2.72 3.52 4.95
N ILE A 19 1.68 4.26 4.56
CA ILE A 19 0.30 3.74 4.60
C ILE A 19 0.05 2.54 3.67
N PRO A 20 0.40 2.59 2.38
CA PRO A 20 0.17 1.43 1.51
C PRO A 20 0.95 0.22 2.04
N GLY A 21 2.23 0.37 2.36
CA GLY A 21 3.04 -0.72 2.88
C GLY A 21 2.53 -1.30 4.22
N PHE A 22 1.99 -0.45 5.09
CA PHE A 22 1.36 -0.88 6.35
C PHE A 22 0.13 -1.75 6.09
N ALA A 23 -0.74 -1.38 5.16
CA ALA A 23 -1.90 -2.19 4.79
C ALA A 23 -1.49 -3.57 4.23
N TRP A 24 -0.46 -3.61 3.38
CA TRP A 24 0.10 -4.86 2.86
C TRP A 24 0.80 -5.70 3.93
N SER A 25 1.40 -5.08 4.95
CA SER A 25 2.07 -5.81 6.05
C SER A 25 1.10 -6.73 6.81
N TYR A 26 -0.18 -6.32 6.98
CA TYR A 26 -1.21 -7.17 7.60
C TYR A 26 -1.71 -8.27 6.68
N LEU A 27 -1.56 -8.07 5.36
CA LEU A 27 -1.98 -9.06 4.39
C LEU A 27 -0.97 -10.19 4.23
N PHE A 28 0.33 -9.85 4.27
CA PHE A 28 1.42 -10.81 4.08
C PHE A 28 1.82 -11.53 5.36
N PHE A 29 1.74 -10.86 6.51
CA PHE A 29 2.27 -11.38 7.77
C PHE A 29 1.21 -11.35 8.87
N LYS A 30 1.05 -12.47 9.57
CA LYS A 30 0.09 -12.58 10.67
C LYS A 30 0.53 -11.73 11.86
N GLN A 31 -0.44 -11.33 12.70
CA GLN A 31 -0.17 -10.48 13.86
C GLN A 31 0.78 -11.11 14.90
N ASN A 32 0.81 -12.44 14.99
CA ASN A 32 1.68 -13.16 15.94
C ASN A 32 3.06 -13.53 15.37
N GLU A 33 3.36 -13.19 14.11
CA GLU A 33 4.61 -13.59 13.46
C GLU A 33 5.69 -12.49 13.48
N ILE A 34 5.31 -11.25 13.71
CA ILE A 34 6.23 -10.08 13.67
C ILE A 34 5.84 -9.08 14.74
N ASP A 35 6.86 -8.55 15.42
CA ASP A 35 6.72 -7.52 16.44
C ASP A 35 6.34 -6.16 15.82
N TRP A 36 5.91 -5.21 16.64
CA TRP A 36 5.44 -3.90 16.18
C TRP A 36 6.55 -3.10 15.46
N ILE A 37 7.81 -3.20 15.91
CA ILE A 37 8.96 -2.54 15.28
C ILE A 37 9.23 -3.15 13.90
N GLU A 38 9.21 -4.47 13.82
CA GLU A 38 9.42 -5.20 12.56
C GLU A 38 8.31 -4.85 11.56
N ARG A 39 7.06 -4.75 12.03
CA ARG A 39 5.94 -4.33 11.19
C ARG A 39 6.14 -2.92 10.63
N ILE A 40 6.64 -1.98 11.42
CA ILE A 40 6.94 -0.62 10.94
C ILE A 40 8.03 -0.68 9.87
N ALA A 41 9.14 -1.37 10.12
CA ALA A 41 10.23 -1.50 9.16
C ALA A 41 9.78 -2.16 7.84
N ILE A 42 9.01 -3.25 7.94
CA ILE A 42 8.43 -3.96 6.81
C ILE A 42 7.46 -3.06 6.03
N SER A 43 6.70 -2.21 6.72
CA SER A 43 5.77 -1.27 6.06
C SER A 43 6.50 -0.27 5.17
N PHE A 44 7.61 0.30 5.66
CA PHE A 44 8.45 1.18 4.84
C PHE A 44 9.07 0.42 3.66
N GLY A 45 9.62 -0.77 3.89
CA GLY A 45 10.19 -1.61 2.83
C GLY A 45 9.17 -1.98 1.75
N LEU A 46 7.96 -2.36 2.16
CA LEU A 46 6.85 -2.69 1.26
C LEU A 46 6.43 -1.49 0.41
N SER A 47 6.34 -0.29 0.98
CA SER A 47 5.96 0.88 0.17
C SER A 47 7.04 1.28 -0.83
N ILE A 48 8.31 1.31 -0.39
CA ILE A 48 9.46 1.63 -1.24
C ILE A 48 9.60 0.61 -2.38
N ALA A 49 9.21 -0.65 -2.16
CA ALA A 49 9.17 -1.65 -3.21
C ALA A 49 7.92 -1.49 -4.11
N LEU A 50 6.73 -1.52 -3.52
CA LEU A 50 5.46 -1.62 -4.26
C LEU A 50 5.12 -0.36 -5.04
N VAL A 51 5.23 0.83 -4.42
CA VAL A 51 4.79 2.08 -5.06
C VAL A 51 5.61 2.38 -6.32
N PRO A 52 6.96 2.41 -6.29
CA PRO A 52 7.77 2.61 -7.48
C PRO A 52 7.61 1.48 -8.50
N LEU A 53 7.52 0.22 -8.06
CA LEU A 53 7.39 -0.91 -8.97
C LEU A 53 6.08 -0.84 -9.76
N VAL A 54 4.95 -0.57 -9.10
CA VAL A 54 3.65 -0.43 -9.77
C VAL A 54 3.65 0.78 -10.69
N MET A 55 4.15 1.92 -10.23
CA MET A 55 4.26 3.11 -11.08
C MET A 55 5.17 2.88 -12.28
N PHE A 56 6.29 2.17 -12.12
CA PHE A 56 7.21 1.82 -13.20
C PHE A 56 6.52 0.96 -14.25
N TRP A 57 5.80 -0.08 -13.84
CA TRP A 57 5.04 -0.93 -14.76
C TRP A 57 3.91 -0.17 -15.46
N LEU A 58 3.18 0.69 -14.74
CA LEU A 58 2.14 1.54 -15.33
C LEU A 58 2.72 2.51 -16.36
N TYR A 59 3.86 3.11 -16.05
CA TYR A 59 4.55 4.02 -16.95
C TYR A 59 5.11 3.27 -18.17
N TYR A 60 5.72 2.10 -17.97
CA TYR A 60 6.36 1.34 -19.04
C TYR A 60 5.36 0.68 -20.00
N VAL A 61 4.33 0.03 -19.48
CA VAL A 61 3.37 -0.74 -20.30
C VAL A 61 2.26 0.13 -20.85
N PHE A 62 1.64 0.96 -20.00
CA PHE A 62 0.45 1.73 -20.35
C PHE A 62 0.76 3.18 -20.75
N ARG A 63 2.03 3.59 -20.66
CA ARG A 63 2.49 4.98 -20.90
C ARG A 63 1.71 6.01 -20.06
N ILE A 64 1.28 5.61 -18.87
CA ILE A 64 0.62 6.50 -17.91
C ILE A 64 1.67 7.43 -17.30
N GLY A 65 1.47 8.74 -17.42
CA GLY A 65 2.41 9.74 -16.91
C GLY A 65 2.60 9.68 -15.38
N LEU A 66 3.79 10.03 -14.91
CA LEU A 66 4.12 10.17 -13.49
C LEU A 66 3.61 11.52 -12.95
N ASN A 67 2.29 11.69 -12.95
CA ASN A 67 1.64 12.89 -12.45
C ASN A 67 1.08 12.65 -11.05
N PHE A 68 0.92 13.73 -10.28
CA PHE A 68 0.37 13.68 -8.92
C PHE A 68 -0.93 12.86 -8.83
N VAL A 69 -1.87 13.11 -9.74
CA VAL A 69 -3.17 12.40 -9.80
C VAL A 69 -2.98 10.89 -9.95
N ASN A 70 -2.09 10.46 -10.86
CA ASN A 70 -1.88 9.05 -11.15
C ASN A 70 -1.22 8.34 -9.96
N VAL A 71 -0.25 8.98 -9.33
CA VAL A 71 0.40 8.47 -8.11
C VAL A 71 -0.63 8.32 -6.98
N THR A 72 -1.49 9.32 -6.78
CA THR A 72 -2.56 9.25 -5.76
C THR A 72 -3.52 8.09 -6.04
N VAL A 73 -3.97 7.92 -7.29
CA VAL A 73 -4.85 6.80 -7.67
C VAL A 73 -4.18 5.46 -7.40
N VAL A 74 -2.92 5.29 -7.76
CA VAL A 74 -2.17 4.06 -7.51
C VAL A 74 -2.06 3.76 -6.02
N ILE A 75 -1.74 4.75 -5.20
CA ILE A 75 -1.67 4.58 -3.74
C ILE A 75 -3.04 4.16 -3.18
N LEU A 76 -4.12 4.79 -3.62
CA LEU A 76 -5.48 4.41 -3.19
C LEU A 76 -5.80 2.97 -3.56
N VAL A 77 -5.49 2.55 -4.79
CA VAL A 77 -5.68 1.16 -5.23
C VAL A 77 -4.85 0.20 -4.39
N LEU A 78 -3.57 0.54 -4.13
CA LEU A 78 -2.69 -0.28 -3.30
C LEU A 78 -3.19 -0.40 -1.86
N ILE A 79 -3.91 0.58 -1.31
CA ILE A 79 -4.53 0.49 0.02
C ILE A 79 -5.82 -0.32 -0.03
N LEU A 80 -6.66 -0.14 -1.06
CA LEU A 80 -7.97 -0.79 -1.14
C LEU A 80 -7.86 -2.32 -1.28
N ILE A 81 -6.90 -2.82 -2.05
CA ILE A 81 -6.70 -4.27 -2.25
C ILE A 81 -6.55 -5.05 -0.93
N PRO A 82 -5.55 -4.75 -0.06
CA PRO A 82 -5.40 -5.44 1.22
C PRO A 82 -6.59 -5.20 2.15
N VAL A 83 -7.17 -3.99 2.16
CA VAL A 83 -8.34 -3.66 3.01
C VAL A 83 -9.56 -4.50 2.62
N ILE A 84 -9.85 -4.64 1.34
CA ILE A 84 -10.97 -5.46 0.85
C ILE A 84 -10.73 -6.92 1.22
N LYS A 85 -9.52 -7.46 0.99
CA LYS A 85 -9.21 -8.84 1.36
C LYS A 85 -9.30 -9.06 2.88
N MET A 86 -8.85 -8.12 3.70
CA MET A 86 -8.98 -8.20 5.16
C MET A 86 -10.45 -8.14 5.60
N ARG A 87 -11.31 -7.37 4.93
CA ARG A 87 -12.72 -7.20 5.32
C ARG A 87 -13.64 -8.30 4.80
N TYR A 88 -13.34 -8.87 3.63
CA TYR A 88 -14.20 -9.84 2.94
C TYR A 88 -13.58 -11.24 2.81
N GLY A 89 -12.33 -11.43 3.22
CA GLY A 89 -11.59 -12.69 3.10
C GLY A 89 -12.35 -13.87 3.69
N ASP A 90 -12.83 -13.74 4.93
CA ASP A 90 -13.55 -14.80 5.63
C ASP A 90 -14.85 -15.21 4.88
N ARG A 91 -15.56 -14.24 4.29
CA ARG A 91 -16.78 -14.52 3.53
C ARG A 91 -16.52 -15.21 2.18
N ILE A 92 -15.42 -14.88 1.51
CA ILE A 92 -15.11 -15.46 0.20
C ILE A 92 -14.61 -16.90 0.35
N GLU A 93 -13.79 -17.17 1.37
CA GLU A 93 -13.33 -18.53 1.68
C GLU A 93 -14.49 -19.46 2.07
N ASP A 94 -15.47 -18.95 2.82
CA ASP A 94 -16.67 -19.72 3.16
C ASP A 94 -17.52 -20.10 1.93
N ILE A 95 -17.63 -19.21 0.94
CA ILE A 95 -18.34 -19.50 -0.32
C ILE A 95 -17.61 -20.57 -1.13
N TRP A 96 -16.27 -20.54 -1.13
CA TRP A 96 -15.46 -21.54 -1.82
C TRP A 96 -15.51 -22.91 -1.14
N LYS A 97 -15.49 -22.94 0.20
CA LYS A 97 -15.65 -24.19 0.98
C LYS A 97 -17.02 -24.82 0.79
N ARG A 98 -18.10 -24.04 0.65
CA ARG A 98 -19.46 -24.57 0.43
C ARG A 98 -19.69 -25.10 -0.99
N ARG A 99 -18.82 -24.77 -1.94
CA ARG A 99 -18.91 -25.26 -3.34
C ARG A 99 -18.12 -26.55 -3.59
N LYS A 100 -17.44 -27.08 -2.57
CA LYS A 100 -16.62 -28.31 -2.63
C LYS A 100 -17.20 -29.35 -1.69
#